data_AF-A0A5P1EE39-F1
#
_entry.id   AF-A0A5P1EE39-F1
#
_cell.length_a   1.000
_cell.length_b   1.000
_cell.length_c   1.000
_cell.angle_alpha   90.00
_cell.angle_beta   90.00
_cell.angle_gamma   90.00
#
_symmetry.space_group_name_H-M   'P 1'
#
loop_
_entity.id
_entity.type
_entity.pdbx_description
1 polymer ?
#
loop_
_entity_poly.entity_id
_entity_poly.type
_entity_poly.pdbx_seq_one_letter_code
_entity_poly.pdbx_strand_id
1 'polypeptide(L)'
;MLLGHDDGFVRDKDMKVTVAFNRFGPNCIQRMPRIRHGYAHVVNNFYDGWRDYAMGGSMNPTIKSQGNLYVAVGNKEVIWKEDGPGRGTSWNLKSVNDAFINGASFRQVGSAGVSPHYKPDEAFAAGNPDQVHALTRDAGALRCHANGC
;
A
#
# COMPACT_ATOMS: atom_id res chain seq x y z
N MET A 1 -6.59 -7.96 1.18
CA MET A 1 -7.42 -6.80 0.80
C MET A 1 -7.44 -6.64 -0.72
N LEU A 2 -8.61 -6.70 -1.34
CA LEU A 2 -8.80 -6.52 -2.78
C LEU A 2 -9.64 -5.27 -3.04
N LEU A 3 -9.12 -4.35 -3.85
CA LEU A 3 -9.78 -3.11 -4.22
C LEU A 3 -10.08 -3.17 -5.72
N GLY A 4 -11.36 -3.34 -6.06
CA GLY A 4 -11.83 -3.62 -7.42
C GLY A 4 -11.91 -5.13 -7.71
N HIS A 5 -13.11 -5.61 -8.02
CA HIS A 5 -13.41 -7.04 -8.11
C HIS A 5 -13.07 -7.63 -9.48
N ASP A 6 -13.42 -6.91 -10.56
CA ASP A 6 -13.47 -7.41 -11.92
C ASP A 6 -12.56 -6.59 -12.86
N ASP A 7 -11.89 -7.25 -13.81
CA ASP A 7 -10.97 -6.59 -14.71
C ASP A 7 -11.70 -5.72 -15.77
N GLY A 8 -12.93 -6.07 -16.13
CA GLY A 8 -13.78 -5.33 -17.07
C GLY A 8 -14.62 -4.20 -16.45
N PHE A 9 -14.71 -4.12 -15.12
CA PHE A 9 -15.51 -3.10 -14.43
C PHE A 9 -14.81 -1.74 -14.39
N VAL A 10 -14.79 -1.06 -15.54
CA VAL A 10 -14.09 0.21 -15.77
C VAL A 10 -14.52 1.38 -14.88
N ARG A 11 -15.67 1.27 -14.19
CA ARG A 11 -16.15 2.30 -13.26
C ARG A 11 -15.24 2.43 -12.03
N ASP A 12 -14.45 1.41 -11.72
CA ASP A 12 -13.48 1.46 -10.62
C ASP A 12 -12.28 2.38 -10.92
N LYS A 13 -12.16 2.96 -12.12
CA LYS A 13 -11.15 3.98 -12.43
C LYS A 13 -11.27 5.21 -11.52
N ASP A 14 -12.48 5.53 -11.08
CA ASP A 14 -12.75 6.65 -10.18
C ASP A 14 -12.61 6.28 -8.69
N MET A 15 -12.34 5.01 -8.38
CA MET A 15 -12.11 4.55 -7.01
C MET A 15 -10.84 5.21 -6.46
N LYS A 16 -10.95 5.79 -5.27
CA LYS A 16 -9.82 6.37 -4.52
C LYS A 16 -9.84 5.81 -3.11
N VAL A 17 -8.74 5.18 -2.71
CA VAL A 17 -8.62 4.57 -1.38
C VAL A 17 -7.38 5.09 -0.67
N THR A 18 -7.52 5.39 0.62
CA THR A 18 -6.38 5.62 1.51
C THR A 18 -6.23 4.42 2.43
N VAL A 19 -5.05 3.80 2.43
CA VAL A 19 -4.67 2.74 3.36
C VAL A 19 -3.60 3.34 4.27
N ALA A 20 -3.98 3.67 5.50
CA ALA A 20 -3.09 4.37 6.42
C ALA A 20 -3.04 3.74 7.81
N PHE A 21 -1.86 3.79 8.43
CA PHE A 21 -1.61 3.41 9.83
C PHE A 21 -1.99 1.96 10.19
N ASN A 22 -1.92 1.06 9.22
CA ASN A 22 -2.18 -0.37 9.43
C ASN A 22 -0.91 -1.13 9.79
N ARG A 23 -1.08 -2.21 10.55
CA ARG A 23 -0.06 -3.26 10.72
C ARG A 23 -0.45 -4.50 9.93
N PHE A 24 0.27 -4.77 8.85
CA PHE A 24 0.14 -5.96 8.05
C PHE A 24 1.17 -7.01 8.49
N GLY A 25 0.75 -7.86 9.42
CA GLY A 25 1.53 -9.01 9.88
C GLY A 25 1.44 -9.24 11.39
N PRO A 26 2.08 -10.31 11.89
CA PRO A 26 2.82 -11.30 11.09
C PRO A 26 1.90 -12.22 10.28
N ASN A 27 2.47 -12.97 9.32
CA ASN A 27 1.80 -14.04 8.55
C ASN A 27 0.81 -13.58 7.47
N CYS A 28 0.89 -12.33 7.00
CA CYS A 28 0.14 -11.95 5.81
C CYS A 28 0.75 -12.57 4.54
N ILE A 29 -0.09 -13.21 3.72
CA ILE A 29 0.39 -13.87 2.50
C ILE A 29 0.59 -12.83 1.38
N GLN A 30 -0.46 -12.08 1.05
CA GLN A 30 -0.46 -11.14 -0.09
C GLN A 30 -1.62 -10.13 -0.05
N ARG A 31 -1.61 -9.19 -1.00
CA ARG A 31 -2.72 -8.25 -1.31
C ARG A 31 -2.99 -7.23 -0.20
N MET A 32 -2.01 -6.39 0.09
CA MET A 32 -2.06 -5.35 1.13
C MET A 32 -1.72 -3.95 0.57
N PRO A 33 -2.50 -3.41 -0.39
CA PRO A 33 -3.64 -4.00 -1.12
C PRO A 33 -3.25 -4.68 -2.45
N ARG A 34 -4.22 -5.36 -3.08
CA ARG A 34 -4.23 -5.57 -4.54
C ARG A 34 -5.31 -4.72 -5.18
N ILE A 35 -4.97 -3.89 -6.17
CA ILE A 35 -5.87 -2.89 -6.76
C ILE A 35 -6.11 -3.14 -8.25
N ARG A 36 -7.32 -2.80 -8.71
CA ARG A 36 -7.67 -2.72 -10.13
C ARG A 36 -8.13 -1.32 -10.49
N HIS A 37 -7.71 -0.84 -11.67
CA HIS A 37 -8.09 0.44 -12.29
C HIS A 37 -7.74 1.72 -11.51
N GLY A 38 -8.30 1.89 -10.31
CA GLY A 38 -8.32 3.15 -9.57
C GLY A 38 -7.01 3.51 -8.88
N TYR A 39 -7.16 4.36 -7.87
CA TYR A 39 -6.08 4.97 -7.11
C TYR A 39 -6.01 4.45 -5.68
N ALA A 40 -4.79 4.22 -5.18
CA ALA A 40 -4.56 4.14 -3.75
C ALA A 40 -3.38 4.96 -3.26
N HIS A 41 -3.60 5.65 -2.14
CA HIS A 41 -2.55 6.18 -1.28
C HIS A 41 -2.30 5.19 -0.14
N VAL A 42 -1.13 4.57 -0.14
CA VAL A 42 -0.68 3.63 0.88
C VAL A 42 0.36 4.34 1.73
N VAL A 43 0.02 4.72 2.95
CA VAL A 43 0.84 5.65 3.75
C VAL A 43 1.03 5.24 5.20
N ASN A 44 2.28 5.29 5.68
CA ASN A 44 2.67 4.96 7.06
C ASN A 44 2.10 3.64 7.61
N ASN A 45 2.06 2.59 6.78
CA ASN A 45 1.74 1.23 7.21
C ASN A 45 3.01 0.44 7.52
N PHE A 46 2.89 -0.50 8.45
CA PHE A 46 3.94 -1.44 8.79
C PHE A 46 3.68 -2.79 8.10
N TYR A 47 4.66 -3.30 7.36
CA TYR A 47 4.60 -4.60 6.70
C TYR A 47 5.65 -5.54 7.28
N ASP A 48 5.19 -6.60 7.91
CA ASP A 48 6.01 -7.55 8.67
C ASP A 48 5.95 -8.95 8.04
N GLY A 49 6.91 -9.24 7.18
CA GLY A 49 7.16 -10.59 6.66
C GLY A 49 6.08 -11.16 5.75
N TRP A 50 5.80 -10.52 4.60
CA TRP A 50 4.84 -11.08 3.63
C TRP A 50 5.38 -12.33 2.91
N ARG A 51 4.47 -13.24 2.54
CA ARG A 51 4.84 -14.49 1.85
C ARG A 51 5.08 -14.30 0.35
N ASP A 52 4.11 -13.79 -0.38
CA ASP A 52 4.17 -13.76 -1.86
C ASP A 52 4.51 -12.35 -2.36
N TYR A 53 3.69 -11.33 -2.03
CA TYR A 53 3.97 -9.91 -2.27
C TYR A 53 3.22 -9.02 -1.29
N ALA A 54 3.69 -7.81 -1.01
CA ALA A 54 2.96 -6.89 -0.13
C ALA A 54 1.81 -6.24 -0.90
N MET A 55 2.12 -5.49 -1.95
CA MET A 55 1.16 -4.77 -2.78
C MET A 55 1.14 -5.30 -4.20
N GLY A 56 0.03 -5.11 -4.91
CA GLY A 56 0.00 -5.46 -6.33
C GLY A 56 -1.23 -4.92 -7.03
N GLY A 57 -1.44 -5.37 -8.27
CA GLY A 57 -2.62 -4.95 -9.02
C GLY A 57 -2.79 -5.59 -10.39
N SER A 58 -3.82 -5.13 -11.09
CA SER A 58 -4.07 -5.39 -12.52
C SER A 58 -4.83 -4.20 -13.12
N MET A 59 -4.94 -4.14 -14.45
CA MET A 59 -5.71 -3.09 -15.14
C MET A 59 -5.24 -1.64 -14.88
N ASN A 60 -3.94 -1.42 -14.87
CA ASN A 60 -3.30 -0.09 -14.81
C ASN A 60 -3.69 0.78 -13.60
N PRO A 61 -3.54 0.27 -12.37
CA PRO A 61 -3.80 1.07 -11.18
C PRO A 61 -2.73 2.16 -10.99
N THR A 62 -3.07 3.17 -10.21
CA THR A 62 -2.11 4.15 -9.70
C THR A 62 -1.93 3.97 -8.20
N ILE A 63 -0.69 3.81 -7.74
CA ILE A 63 -0.36 3.63 -6.32
C ILE A 63 0.71 4.63 -5.91
N LYS A 64 0.41 5.39 -4.85
CA LYS A 64 1.39 6.15 -4.11
C LYS A 64 1.68 5.42 -2.80
N SER A 65 2.85 4.82 -2.69
CA SER A 65 3.41 4.34 -1.43
C SER A 65 4.21 5.49 -0.80
N GLN A 66 3.91 5.84 0.44
CA GLN A 66 4.55 6.96 1.13
C GLN A 66 4.84 6.66 2.62
N GLY A 67 6.10 6.78 3.05
CA GLY A 67 6.46 6.69 4.47
C GLY A 67 6.15 5.34 5.14
N ASN A 68 5.98 4.27 4.38
CA ASN A 68 5.74 2.92 4.90
C ASN A 68 7.06 2.25 5.31
N LEU A 69 6.93 1.24 6.16
CA LEU A 69 8.04 0.39 6.58
C LEU A 69 7.82 -1.04 6.08
N TYR A 70 8.69 -1.52 5.20
CA TYR A 70 8.66 -2.86 4.63
C TYR A 70 9.80 -3.72 5.18
N VAL A 71 9.45 -4.70 6.01
CA VAL A 71 10.41 -5.69 6.55
C VAL A 71 10.15 -7.02 5.88
N ALA A 72 11.03 -7.38 4.94
CA ALA A 72 10.93 -8.65 4.23
C ALA A 72 11.57 -9.81 5.00
N VAL A 73 11.21 -11.04 4.63
CA VAL A 73 11.96 -12.25 4.96
C VAL A 73 12.72 -12.68 3.70
N GLY A 74 13.98 -12.26 3.62
CA GLY A 74 14.85 -12.45 2.44
C GLY A 74 14.61 -11.41 1.34
N ASN A 75 15.32 -11.58 0.22
CA ASN A 75 15.22 -10.64 -0.91
C ASN A 75 13.85 -10.74 -1.59
N LYS A 76 12.99 -9.73 -1.40
CA LYS A 76 11.62 -9.72 -1.91
C LYS A 76 11.20 -8.36 -2.42
N GLU A 77 10.63 -8.38 -3.63
CA GLU A 77 9.95 -7.23 -4.20
C GLU A 77 8.60 -7.00 -3.49
N VAL A 78 8.32 -5.73 -3.16
CA VAL A 78 7.08 -5.29 -2.52
C VAL A 78 5.90 -5.38 -3.48
N ILE A 79 6.12 -5.03 -4.75
CA ILE A 79 5.09 -4.99 -5.80
C ILE A 79 5.06 -6.29 -6.61
N TRP A 80 3.89 -6.92 -6.65
CA TRP A 80 3.56 -7.87 -7.71
C TRP A 80 2.79 -7.19 -8.84
N LYS A 81 3.19 -7.51 -10.08
CA LYS A 81 2.50 -7.06 -11.30
C LYS A 81 1.93 -8.27 -12.01
N GLU A 82 0.75 -8.09 -12.59
CA GLU A 82 0.18 -9.10 -13.46
C GLU A 82 0.97 -9.23 -14.75
N ASP A 83 1.36 -10.46 -15.09
CA ASP A 83 2.08 -10.79 -16.31
C ASP A 83 1.11 -10.99 -17.50
N GLY A 84 1.53 -10.58 -18.70
CA GLY A 84 0.83 -10.84 -19.96
C GLY A 84 0.95 -9.71 -20.99
N PRO A 85 0.66 -9.98 -22.28
CA PRO A 85 0.77 -8.98 -23.35
C PRO A 85 -0.15 -7.77 -23.07
N GLY A 86 0.43 -6.56 -23.07
CA GLY A 86 -0.31 -5.32 -22.80
C GLY A 86 -0.72 -5.08 -21.35
N ARG A 87 -0.42 -6.02 -20.43
CA ARG A 87 -0.64 -5.85 -18.99
C ARG A 87 0.60 -5.19 -18.37
N GLY A 88 0.40 -4.18 -17.51
CA GLY A 88 1.53 -3.55 -16.82
C GLY A 88 2.16 -2.34 -17.52
N THR A 89 1.75 -1.99 -18.74
CA THR A 89 2.42 -0.97 -19.58
C THR A 89 2.07 0.47 -19.20
N SER A 90 0.93 0.69 -18.54
CA SER A 90 0.46 2.04 -18.15
C SER A 90 0.25 2.19 -16.65
N TRP A 91 0.89 1.34 -15.84
CA TRP A 91 0.85 1.47 -14.38
C TRP A 91 1.62 2.71 -13.93
N ASN A 92 1.16 3.33 -12.85
CA ASN A 92 1.87 4.44 -12.21
C ASN A 92 2.09 4.14 -10.72
N LEU A 93 3.29 3.66 -10.39
CA LEU A 93 3.67 3.25 -9.04
C LEU A 93 4.83 4.10 -8.54
N LYS A 94 4.62 4.80 -7.43
CA LYS A 94 5.63 5.64 -6.79
C LYS A 94 5.82 5.25 -5.34
N SER A 95 7.07 5.22 -4.91
CA SER A 95 7.51 5.04 -3.53
C SER A 95 8.16 6.35 -3.09
N VAL A 96 7.67 6.95 -2.00
CA VAL A 96 8.13 8.25 -1.50
C VAL A 96 8.48 8.11 -0.02
N ASN A 97 9.76 8.21 0.32
CA ASN A 97 10.23 8.10 1.71
C ASN A 97 9.84 6.76 2.40
N ASP A 98 9.67 5.68 1.63
CA ASP A 98 9.48 4.35 2.20
C ASP A 98 10.83 3.77 2.68
N ALA A 99 10.80 2.96 3.74
CA ALA A 99 11.96 2.20 4.19
C ALA A 99 11.83 0.71 3.84
N PHE A 100 12.94 0.12 3.39
CA PHE A 100 13.02 -1.26 2.96
C PHE A 100 14.12 -1.98 3.76
N ILE A 101 13.74 -3.00 4.52
CA ILE A 101 14.62 -3.74 5.43
C ILE A 101 14.66 -5.22 5.03
N ASN A 102 15.79 -5.88 5.30
CA ASN A 102 16.00 -7.32 5.11
C ASN A 102 15.78 -7.82 3.67
N GLY A 103 16.19 -7.01 2.68
CA GLY A 103 16.10 -7.37 1.27
C GLY A 103 14.77 -7.00 0.60
N ALA A 104 13.91 -6.23 1.27
CA ALA A 104 12.76 -5.61 0.63
C ALA A 104 13.21 -4.66 -0.50
N SER A 105 12.46 -4.62 -1.60
CA SER A 105 12.70 -3.68 -2.71
C SER A 105 11.41 -3.18 -3.34
N PHE A 106 11.46 -2.00 -3.95
CA PHE A 106 10.33 -1.43 -4.69
C PHE A 106 10.80 -0.87 -6.03
N ARG A 107 10.24 -1.42 -7.11
CA ARG A 107 10.46 -0.96 -8.47
C ARG A 107 9.33 -0.03 -8.91
N GLN A 108 9.65 1.26 -8.96
CA GLN A 108 8.75 2.29 -9.47
C GLN A 108 8.51 2.13 -10.98
N VAL A 109 7.31 2.50 -11.44
CA VAL A 109 6.94 2.53 -12.87
C VAL A 109 6.03 3.73 -13.15
N GLY A 110 5.97 4.14 -14.42
CA GLY A 110 5.22 5.32 -14.85
C GLY A 110 6.03 6.61 -14.72
N SER A 111 5.82 7.55 -15.64
CA SER A 111 6.51 8.85 -15.67
C SER A 111 5.73 9.98 -14.98
N ALA A 112 4.41 9.83 -14.85
CA ALA A 112 3.57 10.85 -14.24
C ALA A 112 3.79 10.96 -12.73
N GLY A 113 3.69 12.18 -12.20
CA GLY A 113 3.60 12.40 -10.76
C GLY A 113 2.36 11.71 -10.18
N VAL A 114 2.43 11.33 -8.91
CA VAL A 114 1.30 10.73 -8.20
C VAL A 114 0.94 11.59 -7.00
N SER A 115 -0.27 12.13 -7.00
CA SER A 115 -0.84 12.90 -5.90
C SER A 115 -2.15 12.26 -5.43
N PRO A 116 -2.42 12.22 -4.11
CA PRO A 116 -3.70 11.76 -3.60
C PRO A 116 -4.88 12.68 -3.93
N HIS A 117 -4.61 13.93 -4.33
CA HIS A 117 -5.63 14.95 -4.63
C HIS A 117 -6.64 15.12 -3.49
N TYR A 118 -6.15 15.07 -2.25
CA TYR A 118 -6.97 15.32 -1.06
C TYR A 118 -7.54 16.74 -1.08
N LYS A 119 -8.81 16.83 -0.68
CA LYS A 119 -9.38 18.08 -0.21
C LYS A 119 -8.77 18.48 1.14
N PRO A 120 -8.89 19.75 1.56
CA PRO A 120 -8.33 20.20 2.83
C PRO A 120 -8.77 19.38 4.06
N ASP A 121 -10.01 18.88 4.05
CA ASP A 121 -10.61 18.04 5.11
C ASP A 121 -10.19 16.56 5.02
N GLU A 122 -9.64 16.12 3.90
CA GLU A 122 -9.11 14.77 3.70
C GLU A 122 -7.59 14.69 3.95
N ALA A 123 -6.92 15.85 3.98
CA ALA A 123 -5.46 15.93 4.02
C ALA A 123 -4.90 15.65 5.41
N PHE A 124 -3.78 14.92 5.45
CA PHE A 124 -3.01 14.66 6.65
C PHE A 124 -1.51 14.57 6.32
N ALA A 125 -0.67 14.78 7.33
CA ALA A 125 0.77 14.67 7.18
C ALA A 125 1.20 13.20 7.14
N ALA A 126 2.03 12.85 6.15
CA ALA A 126 2.72 11.57 6.14
C ALA A 126 3.97 11.67 7.04
N GLY A 127 4.09 10.75 7.99
CA GLY A 127 5.27 10.63 8.84
C GLY A 127 6.47 9.99 8.12
N ASN A 128 7.61 9.99 8.80
CA ASN A 128 8.81 9.29 8.35
C ASN A 128 8.71 7.77 8.63
N PRO A 129 9.41 6.93 7.85
CA PRO A 129 9.30 5.48 7.98
C PRO A 129 9.84 4.94 9.32
N ASP A 130 10.76 5.65 9.99
CA ASP A 130 11.25 5.34 11.34
C ASP A 130 10.17 5.53 12.43
N GLN A 131 9.17 6.37 12.17
CA GLN A 131 8.05 6.60 13.08
C GLN A 131 6.93 5.55 12.95
N VAL A 132 6.95 4.73 11.90
CA VAL A 132 5.85 3.80 11.57
C VAL A 132 5.52 2.87 12.74
N HIS A 133 6.51 2.34 13.46
CA HIS A 133 6.26 1.51 14.63
C HIS A 133 5.44 2.22 15.73
N ALA A 134 5.65 3.52 15.93
CA ALA A 134 4.87 4.32 16.86
C ALA A 134 3.48 4.62 16.29
N LEU A 135 3.40 5.03 15.02
CA LEU A 135 2.15 5.36 14.32
C LEU A 135 1.18 4.17 14.23
N THR A 136 1.70 2.94 14.18
CA THR A 136 0.90 1.71 14.07
C THR A 136 0.88 0.89 15.37
N ARG A 137 1.31 1.46 16.51
CA ARG A 137 1.42 0.72 17.78
C ARG A 137 0.09 0.17 18.26
N ASP A 138 -0.96 0.98 18.12
CA ASP A 138 -2.30 0.68 18.59
C ASP A 138 -3.21 0.15 17.47
N ALA A 139 -2.62 -0.31 16.37
CA ALA A 139 -3.36 -0.91 15.26
C ALA A 139 -4.13 -2.17 15.75
N GLY A 140 -5.42 -2.24 15.39
CA GLY A 140 -6.31 -3.31 15.79
C GLY A 140 -7.54 -2.80 16.55
N ALA A 141 -8.28 -3.70 17.18
CA ALA A 141 -9.41 -3.33 17.99
C ALA A 141 -8.96 -2.64 19.28
N LEU A 142 -9.65 -1.56 19.67
CA LEU A 142 -9.48 -0.96 20.98
C LEU A 142 -9.79 -1.98 22.07
N ARG A 143 -8.96 -2.02 23.11
CA ARG A 143 -9.18 -2.87 24.28
C ARG A 143 -9.94 -2.06 25.32
N CYS A 144 -11.11 -2.54 25.71
CA CYS A 144 -11.85 -1.95 26.83
C CYS A 144 -11.21 -2.42 28.15
N HIS A 145 -10.89 -1.49 29.03
CA HIS A 145 -10.49 -1.78 30.40
C HIS A 145 -11.62 -1.43 31.36
N ALA A 146 -11.84 -2.25 32.39
CA ALA A 146 -12.97 -2.13 33.31
C ALA A 146 -13.03 -0.79 34.09
N ASN A 147 -11.96 0.01 34.06
CA ASN A 147 -11.87 1.30 34.75
C ASN A 147 -11.71 2.51 33.79
N GLY A 148 -12.13 2.38 32.53
CA GLY A 148 -12.20 3.50 31.57
C GLY A 148 -11.26 3.36 30.37
N CYS A 149 -11.60 4.11 29.32
CA CYS A 149 -10.80 4.29 28.09
C CYS A 149 -9.69 5.31 28.29
#